data_AF-A0A2V9KJY0-F1
#
_entry.id   AF-A0A2V9KJY0-F1
#
_cell.length_a   1.000
_cell.length_b   1.000
_cell.length_c   1.000
_cell.angle_alpha   90.00
_cell.angle_beta   90.00
_cell.angle_gamma   90.00
#
_symmetry.space_group_name_H-M   'P 1'
#
loop_
_entity.id
_entity.type
_entity.pdbx_description
1 polymer ?
#
loop_
_entity_poly.entity_id
_entity_poly.type
_entity_poly.pdbx_seq_one_letter_code
_entity_poly.pdbx_strand_id
1 'polypeptide(L)'
;LTLIARGPKSSVVLKRHGLASHSLAQPPTTEGLVKRVEALELGGKRVAVALAGDQPSAALAEAVRRRVGDLYEFAPYHYRLPEDLSEISAFLQRVIAGEVGALVFTTPPQVSILMGVAEKLDLSQRLVEAMNRASAVAAVGPVTAGTLARYGVKVAVCPSAEAETMMGLVKAIEDHLKHLA
;
A
#
# COMPACT_ATOMS: atom_id res chain seq x y z
N LEU A 1 -18.54 -20.75 8.23
CA LEU A 1 -17.25 -20.13 7.86
C LEU A 1 -17.23 -18.72 8.43
N THR A 2 -16.24 -18.38 9.25
CA THR A 2 -16.04 -17.00 9.71
C THR A 2 -15.18 -16.27 8.69
N LEU A 3 -15.70 -15.18 8.12
CA LEU A 3 -14.98 -14.37 7.12
C LEU A 3 -14.74 -12.96 7.66
N ILE A 4 -13.52 -12.48 7.52
CA ILE A 4 -13.11 -11.15 7.97
C ILE A 4 -12.48 -10.47 6.77
N ALA A 5 -13.01 -9.31 6.38
CA ALA A 5 -12.44 -8.50 5.32
C ALA A 5 -11.69 -7.30 5.93
N ARG A 6 -10.57 -6.90 5.32
CA ARG A 6 -9.81 -5.73 5.78
C ARG A 6 -10.64 -4.45 5.75
N GLY A 7 -11.47 -4.25 4.72
CA GLY A 7 -12.19 -2.99 4.59
C GLY A 7 -13.36 -3.01 3.61
N PRO A 8 -14.04 -1.86 3.43
CA PRO A 8 -15.30 -1.76 2.70
C PRO A 8 -15.22 -2.22 1.23
N LYS A 9 -14.11 -1.97 0.54
CA LYS A 9 -13.92 -2.41 -0.85
C LYS A 9 -14.00 -3.93 -0.99
N SER A 10 -13.34 -4.66 -0.10
CA SER A 10 -13.41 -6.13 -0.06
C SER A 10 -14.82 -6.60 0.30
N SER A 11 -15.49 -5.93 1.24
CA SER A 11 -16.88 -6.23 1.63
C SER A 11 -17.85 -6.21 0.45
N VAL A 12 -17.77 -5.17 -0.40
CA VAL A 12 -18.63 -5.03 -1.58
C VAL A 12 -18.45 -6.22 -2.53
N VAL A 13 -17.21 -6.61 -2.80
CA VAL A 13 -16.90 -7.76 -3.68
C VAL A 13 -17.40 -9.06 -3.05
N LEU A 14 -17.15 -9.28 -1.75
CA LEU A 14 -17.65 -10.47 -1.04
C LEU A 14 -19.18 -10.59 -1.11
N LYS A 15 -19.93 -9.49 -0.93
CA LYS A 15 -21.39 -9.49 -1.06
C LYS A 15 -21.84 -9.90 -2.47
N ARG A 16 -21.18 -9.40 -3.51
CA ARG A 16 -21.49 -9.76 -4.91
C ARG A 16 -21.29 -11.25 -5.19
N HIS A 17 -20.41 -11.91 -4.46
CA HIS A 17 -20.18 -13.36 -4.55
C HIS A 17 -20.99 -14.19 -3.54
N GLY A 18 -22.04 -13.62 -2.91
CA GLY A 18 -22.89 -14.34 -1.96
C GLY A 18 -22.27 -14.53 -0.56
N LEU A 19 -21.10 -13.95 -0.29
CA LEU A 19 -20.38 -14.05 0.98
C LEU A 19 -20.74 -12.87 1.90
N ALA A 20 -22.02 -12.64 2.14
CA ALA A 20 -22.51 -11.47 2.88
C ALA A 20 -22.25 -11.52 4.40
N SER A 21 -22.06 -12.71 4.98
CA SER A 21 -21.85 -12.92 6.42
C SER A 21 -20.39 -12.71 6.86
N HIS A 22 -19.77 -11.60 6.45
CA HIS A 22 -18.42 -11.24 6.85
C HIS A 22 -18.41 -10.06 7.83
N SER A 23 -17.36 -9.98 8.65
CA SER A 23 -17.07 -8.82 9.47
C SER A 23 -15.93 -7.99 8.87
N LEU A 24 -15.80 -6.73 9.31
CA LEU A 24 -14.75 -5.82 8.88
C LEU A 24 -13.73 -5.60 10.00
N ALA A 25 -12.47 -5.40 9.62
CA ALA A 25 -11.47 -4.82 10.51
C ALA A 25 -11.78 -3.35 10.81
N GLN A 26 -11.48 -2.92 12.04
CA GLN A 26 -11.54 -1.53 12.45
C GLN A 26 -10.26 -1.15 13.23
N PRO A 27 -9.46 -0.18 12.75
CA PRO A 27 -9.57 0.51 11.44
C PRO A 27 -9.37 -0.47 10.26
N PRO A 28 -9.65 -0.09 9.00
CA PRO A 28 -9.53 -0.99 7.84
C PRO A 28 -8.08 -1.23 7.42
N THR A 29 -7.24 -1.67 8.35
CA THR A 29 -5.79 -1.88 8.23
C THR A 29 -5.41 -3.30 8.65
N THR A 30 -4.14 -3.69 8.44
CA THR A 30 -3.60 -4.95 8.97
C THR A 30 -3.65 -4.98 10.50
N GLU A 31 -3.39 -3.85 11.16
CA GLU A 31 -3.51 -3.73 12.62
C GLU A 31 -4.95 -3.97 13.10
N GLY A 32 -5.95 -3.42 12.40
CA GLY A 32 -7.35 -3.68 12.72
C GLY A 32 -7.75 -5.14 12.51
N LEU A 33 -7.14 -5.82 11.52
CA LEU A 33 -7.31 -7.28 11.36
C LEU A 33 -6.70 -8.05 12.53
N VAL A 34 -5.49 -7.69 12.98
CA VAL A 34 -4.83 -8.30 14.14
C VAL A 34 -5.72 -8.18 15.38
N LYS A 35 -6.18 -6.96 15.70
CA LYS A 35 -7.10 -6.71 16.83
C LYS A 35 -8.37 -7.56 16.73
N ARG A 36 -8.92 -7.71 15.52
CA ARG A 36 -10.12 -8.51 15.30
C ARG A 36 -9.85 -10.00 15.50
N VAL A 37 -8.72 -10.50 15.01
CA VAL A 37 -8.28 -11.89 15.20
C VAL A 37 -8.08 -12.16 16.69
N GLU A 38 -7.41 -11.27 17.42
CA GLU A 38 -7.17 -11.35 18.87
C GLU A 38 -8.46 -11.54 19.67
N ALA A 39 -9.55 -10.91 19.25
CA ALA A 39 -10.87 -11.01 19.89
C ALA A 39 -11.67 -12.29 19.55
N LEU A 40 -11.15 -13.20 18.72
CA LEU A 40 -11.83 -14.45 18.33
C LEU A 40 -11.29 -15.66 19.09
N GLU A 41 -12.16 -16.63 19.35
CA GLU A 41 -11.80 -17.96 19.83
C GLU A 41 -11.33 -18.84 18.66
N LEU A 42 -10.04 -19.16 18.64
CA LEU A 42 -9.38 -19.85 17.52
C LEU A 42 -8.95 -21.29 17.84
N GLY A 43 -9.13 -21.76 19.08
CA GLY A 43 -8.77 -23.11 19.50
C GLY A 43 -9.37 -24.19 18.59
N GLY A 44 -8.51 -25.07 18.06
CA GLY A 44 -8.90 -26.16 17.15
C GLY A 44 -9.43 -25.71 15.78
N LYS A 45 -9.33 -24.42 15.43
CA LYS A 45 -9.73 -23.91 14.11
C LYS A 45 -8.56 -23.97 13.13
N ARG A 46 -8.90 -24.19 11.85
CA ARG A 46 -8.00 -23.94 10.71
C ARG A 46 -8.26 -22.54 10.21
N VAL A 47 -7.20 -21.74 10.05
CA VAL A 47 -7.33 -20.36 9.59
C VAL A 47 -6.59 -20.18 8.28
N ALA A 48 -7.22 -19.51 7.32
CA ALA A 48 -6.61 -19.11 6.07
C ALA A 48 -6.46 -17.59 6.01
N VAL A 49 -5.29 -17.11 5.58
CA VAL A 49 -4.99 -15.69 5.39
C VAL A 49 -4.64 -15.45 3.93
N ALA A 50 -5.47 -14.63 3.26
CA ALA A 50 -5.21 -14.13 1.92
C ALA A 50 -4.27 -12.92 2.00
N LEU A 51 -3.07 -13.05 1.43
CA LEU A 51 -2.05 -12.00 1.45
C LEU A 51 -2.34 -10.90 0.41
N ALA A 52 -1.84 -9.69 0.68
CA ALA A 52 -1.86 -8.60 -0.29
C ALA A 52 -0.62 -8.70 -1.19
N GLY A 53 -0.71 -9.56 -2.21
CA GLY A 53 0.44 -9.92 -3.04
C GLY A 53 1.33 -10.94 -2.34
N ASP A 54 2.62 -10.87 -2.61
CA ASP A 54 3.66 -11.62 -1.89
C ASP A 54 4.22 -10.86 -0.68
N GLN A 55 3.61 -9.74 -0.30
CA GLN A 55 3.98 -9.00 0.89
C GLN A 55 3.66 -9.85 2.14
N PRO A 56 4.67 -10.22 2.95
CA PRO A 56 4.42 -10.96 4.17
C PRO A 56 3.54 -10.11 5.09
N SER A 57 2.41 -10.65 5.53
CA SER A 57 1.65 -10.04 6.63
C SER A 57 2.18 -10.59 7.95
N ALA A 58 3.48 -10.42 8.21
CA ALA A 58 4.15 -11.07 9.34
C ALA A 58 3.39 -10.84 10.66
N ALA A 59 2.94 -9.61 10.92
CA ALA A 59 2.14 -9.28 12.10
C ALA A 59 0.81 -10.06 12.18
N LEU A 60 0.05 -10.15 11.08
CA LEU A 60 -1.22 -10.87 11.06
C LEU A 60 -1.02 -12.39 11.14
N ALA A 61 -0.06 -12.90 10.38
CA ALA A 61 0.30 -14.30 10.36
C ALA A 61 0.79 -14.75 11.75
N GLU A 62 1.65 -13.98 12.40
CA GLU A 62 2.11 -14.25 13.77
C GLU A 62 0.97 -14.18 14.79
N ALA A 63 0.11 -13.18 14.72
CA ALA A 63 -1.05 -13.05 15.62
C ALA A 63 -1.98 -14.27 15.53
N VAL A 64 -2.15 -14.84 14.34
CA VAL A 64 -2.93 -16.07 14.13
C VAL A 64 -2.13 -17.30 14.57
N ARG A 65 -0.89 -17.46 14.11
CA ARG A 65 -0.04 -18.65 14.31
C ARG A 65 0.17 -18.97 15.79
N ARG A 66 0.23 -17.96 16.67
CA ARG A 66 0.34 -18.15 18.13
C ARG A 66 -0.92 -18.78 18.76
N ARG A 67 -2.03 -18.90 18.04
CA ARG A 67 -3.35 -19.24 18.58
C ARG A 67 -4.05 -20.39 17.85
N VAL A 68 -3.45 -20.93 16.79
CA VAL A 68 -4.00 -22.04 15.99
C VAL A 68 -2.95 -23.11 15.73
N GLY A 69 -3.41 -24.35 15.55
CA GLY A 69 -2.54 -25.45 15.10
C GLY A 69 -2.19 -25.34 13.61
N ASP A 70 -3.13 -24.90 12.77
CA ASP A 70 -2.97 -24.83 11.33
C ASP A 70 -3.30 -23.42 10.77
N LEU A 71 -2.27 -22.76 10.23
CA LEU A 71 -2.38 -21.52 9.46
C LEU A 71 -2.02 -21.78 8.00
N TYR A 72 -2.94 -21.45 7.10
CA TYR A 72 -2.75 -21.50 5.65
C TYR A 72 -2.62 -20.08 5.10
N GLU A 73 -1.43 -19.70 4.65
CA GLU A 73 -1.21 -18.41 3.98
C GLU A 73 -1.22 -18.64 2.47
N PHE A 74 -1.91 -17.78 1.72
CA PHE A 74 -1.87 -17.84 0.26
C PHE A 74 -1.83 -16.44 -0.35
N ALA A 75 -1.01 -16.28 -1.38
CA ALA A 75 -0.91 -15.06 -2.16
C ALA A 75 -1.74 -15.23 -3.45
N PRO A 76 -2.88 -14.52 -3.60
CA PRO A 76 -3.70 -14.62 -4.81
C PRO A 76 -3.05 -13.95 -6.04
N TYR A 77 -2.00 -13.15 -5.83
CA TYR A 77 -1.20 -12.51 -6.87
C TYR A 77 0.22 -12.26 -6.34
N HIS A 78 1.16 -11.97 -7.25
CA HIS A 78 2.54 -11.61 -6.92
C HIS A 78 2.93 -10.31 -7.61
N TYR A 79 3.74 -9.49 -6.96
CA TYR A 79 4.35 -8.35 -7.62
C TYR A 79 5.55 -8.85 -8.44
N ARG A 80 5.60 -8.49 -9.73
CA ARG A 80 6.71 -8.82 -10.63
C ARG A 80 7.13 -7.58 -11.39
N LEU A 81 8.42 -7.44 -11.60
CA LEU A 81 8.94 -6.47 -12.55
C LEU A 81 8.77 -7.04 -13.97
N PRO A 82 8.57 -6.17 -14.98
CA PRO A 82 8.73 -6.58 -16.37
C PRO A 82 10.17 -7.05 -16.63
N GLU A 83 10.34 -7.94 -17.61
CA GLU A 83 11.67 -8.40 -18.03
C GLU A 83 12.52 -7.23 -18.59
N ASP A 84 11.87 -6.35 -19.35
CA ASP A 84 12.46 -5.11 -19.84
C ASP A 84 12.14 -3.94 -18.89
N LEU A 85 13.19 -3.31 -18.37
CA LEU A 85 13.09 -2.14 -17.49
C LEU A 85 13.22 -0.80 -18.24
N SER A 86 13.31 -0.81 -19.58
CA SER A 86 13.54 0.37 -20.41
C SER A 86 12.53 1.50 -20.15
N GLU A 87 11.24 1.18 -20.09
CA GLU A 87 10.20 2.20 -19.83
C GLU A 87 10.28 2.78 -18.42
N ILE A 88 10.59 1.94 -17.42
CA ILE A 88 10.77 2.41 -16.04
C ILE A 88 12.01 3.28 -15.96
N SER A 89 13.11 2.88 -16.60
CA SER A 89 14.34 3.67 -16.68
C SER A 89 14.09 5.03 -17.32
N ALA A 90 13.40 5.06 -18.47
CA ALA A 90 13.03 6.30 -19.14
C ALA A 90 12.16 7.20 -18.24
N PHE A 91 11.18 6.63 -17.55
CA PHE A 91 10.37 7.36 -16.58
C PHE A 91 11.20 7.94 -15.44
N LEU A 92 12.12 7.16 -14.85
CA LEU A 92 13.02 7.63 -13.79
C LEU A 92 13.91 8.78 -14.27
N GLN A 93 14.45 8.70 -15.49
CA GLN A 93 15.24 9.79 -16.07
C GLN A 93 14.41 11.08 -16.22
N ARG A 94 13.15 10.98 -16.66
CA ARG A 94 12.24 12.15 -16.77
C ARG A 94 11.95 12.78 -15.41
N VAL A 95 11.76 11.97 -14.37
CA VAL A 95 11.64 12.47 -12.99
C VAL A 95 12.91 13.20 -12.58
N ILE A 96 14.08 12.60 -12.81
CA ILE A 96 15.39 13.17 -12.45
C ILE A 96 15.66 14.48 -13.21
N ALA A 97 15.23 14.57 -14.47
CA ALA A 97 15.30 15.77 -15.29
C ALA A 97 14.32 16.87 -14.87
N GLY A 98 13.41 16.61 -13.92
CA GLY A 98 12.40 17.57 -13.47
C GLY A 98 11.22 17.74 -14.43
N GLU A 99 11.05 16.83 -15.38
CA GLU A 99 9.95 16.87 -16.36
C GLU A 99 8.61 16.37 -15.79
N VAL A 100 8.64 15.81 -14.58
CA VAL A 100 7.47 15.27 -13.89
C VAL A 100 7.12 16.16 -12.71
N GLY A 101 6.10 17.01 -12.89
CA GLY A 101 5.70 17.98 -11.87
C GLY A 101 5.05 17.37 -10.62
N ALA A 102 4.48 16.16 -10.71
CA ALA A 102 3.90 15.47 -9.57
C ALA A 102 4.03 13.95 -9.69
N LEU A 103 4.29 13.29 -8.57
CA LEU A 103 4.37 11.83 -8.44
C LEU A 103 3.34 11.35 -7.42
N VAL A 104 2.54 10.36 -7.79
CA VAL A 104 1.41 9.92 -6.98
C VAL A 104 1.58 8.46 -6.59
N PHE A 105 1.66 8.19 -5.30
CA PHE A 105 1.81 6.85 -4.72
C PHE A 105 0.55 6.44 -3.97
N THR A 106 -0.03 5.31 -4.36
CA THR A 106 -1.27 4.80 -3.78
C THR A 106 -1.06 3.59 -2.88
N THR A 107 0.15 3.02 -2.88
CA THR A 107 0.48 1.87 -2.03
C THR A 107 1.97 1.83 -1.65
N PRO A 108 2.35 1.25 -0.50
CA PRO A 108 3.75 1.04 -0.13
C PRO A 108 4.57 0.19 -1.12
N PRO A 109 4.02 -0.89 -1.74
CA PRO A 109 4.76 -1.66 -2.75
C PRO A 109 5.18 -0.83 -3.95
N GLN A 110 4.37 0.11 -4.43
CA GLN A 110 4.76 1.00 -5.54
C GLN A 110 6.05 1.78 -5.22
N VAL A 111 6.16 2.29 -3.99
CA VAL A 111 7.35 3.02 -3.52
C VAL A 111 8.56 2.08 -3.51
N SER A 112 8.41 0.93 -2.86
CA SER A 112 9.53 -0.01 -2.67
C SER A 112 10.01 -0.61 -3.99
N ILE A 113 9.10 -0.92 -4.92
CA ILE A 113 9.42 -1.45 -6.24
C ILE A 113 10.14 -0.39 -7.07
N LEU A 114 9.63 0.85 -7.11
CA LEU A 114 10.27 1.94 -7.88
C LEU A 114 11.68 2.23 -7.34
N MET A 115 11.83 2.32 -6.02
CA MET A 115 13.13 2.54 -5.39
C MET A 115 14.09 1.38 -5.63
N GLY A 116 13.62 0.13 -5.59
CA GLY A 116 14.42 -1.04 -5.92
C GLY A 116 14.87 -1.09 -7.39
N VAL A 117 14.06 -0.59 -8.33
CA VAL A 117 14.49 -0.42 -9.73
C VAL A 117 15.52 0.71 -9.85
N ALA A 118 15.28 1.84 -9.18
CA ALA A 118 16.24 2.94 -9.15
C ALA A 118 17.60 2.51 -8.58
N GLU A 119 17.60 1.65 -7.56
CA GLU A 119 18.83 1.09 -6.97
C GLU A 119 19.57 0.19 -7.96
N LYS A 120 18.86 -0.72 -8.64
CA LYS A 120 19.46 -1.57 -9.69
C LYS A 120 20.07 -0.79 -10.85
N LEU A 121 19.65 0.45 -11.06
CA LEU A 121 20.11 1.33 -12.13
C LEU A 121 21.08 2.42 -11.62
N ASP A 122 21.48 2.38 -10.35
CA ASP A 122 22.33 3.40 -9.69
C ASP A 122 21.74 4.83 -9.73
N LEU A 123 20.40 4.93 -9.72
CA LEU A 123 19.65 6.20 -9.79
C LEU A 123 19.00 6.62 -8.47
N SER A 124 19.04 5.80 -7.41
CA SER A 124 18.31 6.03 -6.16
C SER A 124 18.53 7.42 -5.56
N GLN A 125 19.78 7.85 -5.40
CA GLN A 125 20.08 9.15 -4.80
C GLN A 125 19.54 10.30 -5.67
N ARG A 126 19.81 10.26 -6.98
CA ARG A 126 19.34 11.26 -7.95
C ARG A 126 17.81 11.34 -7.98
N LEU A 127 17.14 10.20 -7.87
CA LEU A 127 15.69 10.13 -7.84
C LEU A 127 15.12 10.76 -6.58
N VAL A 128 15.63 10.42 -5.39
CA VAL A 128 15.19 11.02 -4.11
C VAL A 128 15.40 12.53 -4.11
N GLU A 129 16.55 12.96 -4.61
CA GLU A 129 16.87 14.37 -4.76
C GLU A 129 15.88 15.10 -5.69
N ALA A 130 15.56 14.51 -6.85
CA ALA A 130 14.61 15.07 -7.79
C ALA A 130 13.18 15.11 -7.21
N MET A 131 12.74 14.02 -6.56
CA MET A 131 11.46 13.97 -5.87
C MET A 131 11.32 15.04 -4.79
N ASN A 132 12.41 15.41 -4.12
CA ASN A 132 12.40 16.43 -3.07
C ASN A 132 12.53 17.88 -3.57
N ARG A 133 12.98 18.09 -4.82
CA ARG A 133 13.27 19.44 -5.37
C ARG A 133 12.39 19.85 -6.54
N ALA A 134 11.97 18.89 -7.37
CA ALA A 134 11.38 19.15 -8.68
C ALA A 134 9.97 18.55 -8.87
N SER A 135 9.54 17.65 -7.99
CA SER A 135 8.22 17.01 -8.08
C SER A 135 7.41 17.20 -6.79
N ALA A 136 6.12 17.48 -6.93
CA ALA A 136 5.18 17.33 -5.82
C ALA A 136 4.89 15.84 -5.58
N VAL A 137 5.41 15.28 -4.48
CA VAL A 137 5.14 13.88 -4.12
C VAL A 137 3.86 13.78 -3.31
N ALA A 138 2.90 13.00 -3.82
CA ALA A 138 1.61 12.75 -3.20
C ALA A 138 1.48 11.29 -2.75
N ALA A 139 0.95 11.08 -1.55
CA ALA A 139 0.68 9.77 -0.99
C ALA A 139 -0.80 9.63 -0.59
N VAL A 140 -1.42 8.48 -0.86
CA VAL A 140 -2.85 8.27 -0.53
C VAL A 140 -3.16 8.25 0.98
N GLY A 141 -2.15 8.07 1.82
CA GLY A 141 -2.32 7.94 3.27
C GLY A 141 -1.00 7.69 4.01
N PRO A 142 -1.06 7.61 5.36
CA PRO A 142 0.11 7.65 6.23
C PRO A 142 1.05 6.45 6.08
N VAL A 143 0.52 5.27 5.72
CA VAL A 143 1.35 4.07 5.52
C VAL A 143 2.25 4.22 4.28
N THR A 144 1.71 4.74 3.18
CA THR A 144 2.48 5.03 1.96
C THR A 144 3.46 6.18 2.22
N ALA A 145 3.02 7.24 2.90
CA ALA A 145 3.87 8.37 3.26
C ALA A 145 5.05 7.95 4.16
N GLY A 146 4.82 7.09 5.14
CA GLY A 146 5.87 6.53 5.98
C GLY A 146 6.87 5.68 5.20
N THR A 147 6.43 4.99 4.14
CA THR A 147 7.33 4.23 3.25
C THR A 147 8.22 5.17 2.44
N LEU A 148 7.68 6.26 1.89
CA LEU A 148 8.45 7.31 1.20
C LEU A 148 9.48 7.96 2.14
N ALA A 149 9.08 8.27 3.37
CA ALA A 149 9.96 8.87 4.37
C ALA A 149 11.17 7.98 4.72
N ARG A 150 11.01 6.65 4.73
CA ARG A 150 12.14 5.71 4.94
C ARG A 150 13.21 5.79 3.84
N TYR A 151 12.85 6.23 2.64
CA TYR A 151 13.79 6.50 1.55
C TYR A 151 14.25 7.97 1.50
N GLY A 152 13.90 8.78 2.50
CA GLY A 152 14.25 10.21 2.54
C GLY A 152 13.41 11.10 1.64
N VAL A 153 12.25 10.63 1.16
CA VAL A 153 11.35 11.40 0.29
C VAL A 153 10.31 12.14 1.13
N LYS A 154 10.19 13.44 0.92
CA LYS A 154 9.21 14.31 1.58
C LYS A 154 7.89 14.26 0.82
N VAL A 155 6.79 13.98 1.54
CA VAL A 155 5.44 14.01 0.97
C VAL A 155 4.90 15.43 1.03
N ALA A 156 4.63 16.02 -0.12
CA ALA A 156 4.02 17.35 -0.24
C ALA A 156 2.49 17.29 -0.08
N VAL A 157 1.87 16.18 -0.50
CA VAL A 157 0.40 16.03 -0.52
C VAL A 157 -0.03 14.71 0.10
N CYS A 158 -0.90 14.76 1.09
CA CYS A 158 -1.58 13.60 1.65
C CYS A 158 -3.00 14.03 2.06
N PRO A 159 -4.05 13.26 1.72
CA PRO A 159 -5.40 13.57 2.19
C PRO A 159 -5.50 13.43 3.72
N SER A 160 -6.55 14.01 4.31
CA SER A 160 -6.85 13.83 5.73
C SER A 160 -7.22 12.38 6.04
N ALA A 161 -7.20 12.01 7.33
CA ALA A 161 -7.51 10.65 7.79
C ALA A 161 -8.93 10.19 7.37
N GLU A 162 -9.88 11.12 7.28
CA GLU A 162 -11.26 10.85 6.85
C GLU A 162 -11.38 10.64 5.34
N ALA A 163 -10.34 10.99 4.57
CA ALA A 163 -10.34 11.06 3.12
C ALA A 163 -9.23 10.22 2.46
N GLU A 164 -8.69 9.20 3.14
CA GLU A 164 -7.68 8.24 2.64
C GLU A 164 -8.22 7.34 1.49
N THR A 165 -8.56 7.98 0.38
CA THR A 165 -9.21 7.42 -0.79
C THR A 165 -8.60 8.04 -2.04
N MET A 166 -8.83 7.43 -3.20
CA MET A 166 -8.40 8.01 -4.48
C MET A 166 -9.01 9.39 -4.72
N MET A 167 -10.29 9.58 -4.39
CA MET A 167 -10.96 10.86 -4.54
C MET A 167 -10.38 11.93 -3.61
N GLY A 168 -10.15 11.58 -2.34
CA GLY A 168 -9.53 12.49 -1.38
C GLY A 168 -8.09 12.88 -1.79
N LEU A 169 -7.32 11.92 -2.30
CA LEU A 169 -5.99 12.17 -2.85
C LEU A 169 -6.02 13.12 -4.05
N VAL A 170 -6.93 12.90 -5.01
CA VAL A 170 -7.10 13.79 -6.18
C VAL A 170 -7.43 15.21 -5.71
N LYS A 171 -8.39 15.36 -4.80
CA LYS A 171 -8.77 16.67 -4.25
C LYS A 171 -7.60 17.35 -3.54
N ALA A 172 -6.82 16.61 -2.75
CA ALA A 172 -5.65 17.14 -2.07
C ALA A 172 -4.57 17.61 -3.07
N ILE A 173 -4.40 16.91 -4.20
CA ILE A 173 -3.49 17.31 -5.28
C ILE A 173 -4.01 18.59 -5.95
N GLU A 174 -5.29 18.65 -6.30
CA GLU A 174 -5.90 19.83 -6.92
C GLU A 174 -5.73 21.07 -6.04
N ASP A 175 -5.98 20.95 -4.74
CA ASP A 175 -5.84 22.07 -3.80
C ASP A 175 -4.38 22.50 -3.66
N HIS A 176 -3.43 21.55 -3.64
CA HIS A 176 -2.00 21.87 -3.63
C HIS A 176 -1.55 22.61 -4.90
N LEU A 177 -2.00 22.18 -6.08
CA LEU A 177 -1.62 22.80 -7.35
C LEU A 177 -2.19 24.21 -7.50
N LYS A 178 -3.39 24.48 -6.99
CA LYS A 178 -3.98 25.84 -6.98
C LYS A 178 -3.15 26.84 -6.17
N HIS A 179 -2.40 26.39 -5.16
CA HIS A 179 -1.55 27.25 -4.36
C HIS A 179 -0.20 27.58 -5.02
N LEU A 180 0.14 26.92 -6.14
CA LEU A 180 1.37 27.13 -6.89
C LEU A 180 1.17 27.96 -8.18
N ALA A 181 -0.08 28.21 -8.56
CA ALA A 181 -0.48 29.02 -9.72
C ALA A 181 -0.84 30.46 -9.31
#